data_AF-A0A938BNN3-F1
#
_entry.id   AF-A0A938BNN3-F1
#
_cell.length_a   1.000
_cell.length_b   1.000
_cell.length_c   1.000
_cell.angle_alpha   90.00
_cell.angle_beta   90.00
_cell.angle_gamma   90.00
#
_symmetry.space_group_name_H-M   'P 1'
#
loop_
_entity.id
_entity.type
_entity.pdbx_description
1 polymer ?
#
loop_
_entity_poly.entity_id
_entity_poly.type
_entity_poly.pdbx_seq_one_letter_code
_entity_poly.pdbx_strand_id
1 'polypeptide(L)'
;MSAAAGGWDRYRRLLLEDASLGVRVDLSRMPGGGLAGADLREPIARALEEMRALEAGAIANPDEKRAVGHYWLRAPDLAPDPAAATAVRAAVEQVRSFAARVRAGAIRAPEGAF
;
A
#
# COMPACT_ATOMS: atom_id res chain seq x y z
N MET A 1 -36.37 10.70 -22.21
CA MET A 1 -35.68 11.96 -21.80
C MET A 1 -35.81 12.05 -20.27
N SER A 2 -34.81 12.17 -19.40
CA SER A 2 -33.36 12.38 -19.48
C SER A 2 -32.76 11.69 -18.24
N ALA A 3 -32.00 10.60 -18.42
CA ALA A 3 -31.16 9.99 -17.37
C ALA A 3 -29.67 10.37 -17.54
N ALA A 4 -29.34 11.07 -18.64
CA ALA A 4 -27.96 11.35 -19.04
C ALA A 4 -27.35 12.56 -18.30
N ALA A 5 -28.15 13.55 -17.92
CA ALA A 5 -27.63 14.78 -17.29
C ALA A 5 -27.06 14.55 -15.88
N GLY A 6 -27.69 13.70 -15.07
CA GLY A 6 -27.21 13.43 -13.70
C GLY A 6 -26.00 12.49 -13.61
N GLY A 7 -25.81 11.62 -14.61
CA GLY A 7 -24.76 10.61 -14.61
C GLY A 7 -23.35 11.20 -14.80
N TRP A 8 -23.21 12.16 -15.73
CA TRP A 8 -21.94 12.83 -15.99
C TRP A 8 -21.47 13.68 -14.82
N ASP A 9 -22.38 14.46 -14.22
CA ASP A 9 -22.06 15.27 -13.05
C ASP A 9 -21.71 14.40 -11.84
N ARG A 10 -22.39 13.25 -11.67
CA ARG A 10 -22.05 12.28 -10.63
C ARG A 10 -20.68 11.67 -10.86
N TYR A 11 -20.36 11.29 -12.10
CA TYR A 11 -19.03 10.81 -12.48
C TYR A 11 -17.95 11.82 -12.12
N ARG A 12 -18.08 13.07 -12.55
CA ARG A 12 -17.10 14.12 -12.26
C ARG A 12 -16.87 14.36 -10.77
N ARG A 13 -17.92 14.25 -9.94
CA ARG A 13 -17.80 14.43 -8.47
C ARG A 13 -17.17 13.23 -7.75
N LEU A 14 -17.32 12.03 -8.29
CA LEU A 14 -16.95 10.77 -7.62
C LEU A 14 -15.78 10.04 -8.29
N LEU A 15 -15.18 10.66 -9.30
CA LEU A 15 -13.94 10.22 -9.90
C LEU A 15 -12.77 10.77 -9.07
N LEU A 16 -11.98 9.87 -8.50
CA LEU A 16 -10.66 10.18 -7.99
C LEU A 16 -9.65 9.88 -9.11
N GLU A 17 -8.81 10.85 -9.44
CA GLU A 17 -7.71 10.68 -10.39
C GLU A 17 -6.39 11.04 -9.69
N ASP A 18 -5.46 10.10 -9.67
CA ASP A 18 -4.08 10.33 -9.31
C ASP A 18 -3.22 10.17 -10.57
N ALA A 19 -2.92 11.30 -11.21
CA ALA A 19 -2.12 11.33 -12.43
C ALA A 19 -0.68 10.87 -12.20
N SER A 20 -0.15 11.02 -10.97
CA SER A 20 1.23 10.62 -10.65
C SER A 20 1.37 9.09 -10.60
N LEU A 21 0.32 8.41 -10.12
CA LEU A 21 0.22 6.96 -10.11
C LEU A 21 -0.37 6.38 -11.40
N GLY A 22 -0.94 7.22 -12.27
CA GLY A 22 -1.68 6.77 -13.44
C GLY A 22 -2.96 6.01 -13.09
N VAL A 23 -3.55 6.29 -11.92
CA VAL A 23 -4.70 5.55 -11.37
C VAL A 23 -5.94 6.42 -11.38
N ARG A 24 -7.08 5.82 -11.73
CA ARG A 24 -8.41 6.42 -11.61
C ARG A 24 -9.34 5.47 -10.87
N VAL A 25 -10.11 6.00 -9.92
CA VAL A 25 -11.12 5.26 -9.17
C VAL A 25 -12.46 5.94 -9.36
N ASP A 26 -13.39 5.26 -10.02
CA ASP A 26 -14.74 5.76 -10.29
C ASP A 26 -15.76 5.14 -9.33
N LEU A 27 -16.24 5.94 -8.37
CA LEU A 27 -17.27 5.51 -7.42
C LEU A 27 -18.70 5.82 -7.91
N SER A 28 -18.86 6.37 -9.11
CA SER A 28 -20.14 6.87 -9.66
C SER A 28 -21.14 5.80 -10.03
N ARG A 29 -20.75 4.52 -9.99
CA ARG A 29 -21.64 3.37 -10.24
C ARG A 29 -21.86 2.51 -9.00
N MET A 30 -21.26 2.88 -7.86
CA MET A 30 -21.55 2.20 -6.61
C MET A 30 -23.03 2.39 -6.22
N PRO A 31 -23.71 1.35 -5.70
CA PRO A 31 -25.06 1.44 -5.15
C PRO A 31 -25.17 2.48 -4.04
N GLY A 32 -26.38 3.00 -3.79
CA GLY A 32 -26.63 3.92 -2.66
C GLY A 32 -26.04 5.33 -2.82
N GLY A 33 -25.72 5.76 -4.04
CA GLY A 33 -25.07 7.06 -4.26
C GLY A 33 -23.56 7.07 -3.96
N GLY A 34 -22.96 5.90 -3.70
CA GLY A 34 -21.57 5.76 -3.29
C GLY A 34 -21.42 6.06 -1.79
N LEU A 35 -20.37 6.79 -1.42
CA LEU A 35 -20.12 7.20 -0.03
C LEU A 35 -21.16 8.21 0.52
N ALA A 36 -22.03 8.74 -0.33
CA ALA A 36 -23.02 9.75 0.06
C ALA A 36 -24.23 9.17 0.82
N GLY A 37 -24.51 7.86 0.69
CA GLY A 37 -25.70 7.22 1.28
C GLY A 37 -25.49 6.58 2.66
N ALA A 38 -24.25 6.51 3.15
CA ALA A 38 -23.91 5.92 4.44
C ALA A 38 -23.14 6.96 5.27
N ASP A 39 -23.49 7.12 6.55
CA ASP A 39 -22.69 7.95 7.46
C ASP A 39 -21.39 7.22 7.82
N LEU A 40 -20.40 7.36 6.94
CA LEU A 40 -19.10 6.72 7.06
C LEU A 40 -18.05 7.63 7.69
N ARG A 41 -18.39 8.87 8.09
CA ARG A 41 -17.40 9.83 8.57
C ARG A 41 -16.66 9.32 9.80
N GLU A 42 -17.39 8.87 10.81
CA GLU A 42 -16.79 8.37 12.04
C GLU A 42 -16.05 7.04 11.83
N PRO A 43 -16.61 6.01 11.15
CA PRO A 43 -15.85 4.80 10.83
C PRO A 43 -14.58 5.05 10.04
N ILE A 44 -14.60 5.97 9.06
CA ILE A 44 -13.41 6.35 8.29
C ILE A 44 -12.40 7.08 9.17
N ALA A 45 -12.85 8.01 10.03
CA ALA A 45 -11.96 8.71 10.96
C ALA A 45 -11.25 7.72 11.90
N ARG A 46 -11.99 6.74 12.44
CA ARG A 46 -11.42 5.66 13.25
C ARG A 46 -10.43 4.81 12.46
N ALA A 47 -10.80 4.37 11.25
CA ALA A 47 -9.91 3.57 10.41
C ALA A 47 -8.58 4.30 10.11
N LEU A 48 -8.64 5.61 9.85
CA LEU A 48 -7.44 6.42 9.61
C LEU A 48 -6.57 6.58 10.87
N GLU A 49 -7.17 6.64 12.06
CA GLU A 49 -6.42 6.64 13.33
C GLU A 49 -5.76 5.29 13.58
N GLU A 50 -6.49 4.19 13.38
CA GLU A 50 -5.96 2.83 13.50
C GLU A 50 -4.82 2.57 12.51
N MET A 51 -4.92 3.08 11.27
CA MET A 51 -3.85 3.03 10.28
C MET A 51 -2.57 3.73 10.79
N ARG A 52 -2.69 4.95 11.34
CA ARG A 52 -1.54 5.68 11.92
C ARG A 52 -0.90 4.91 13.06
N ALA A 53 -1.71 4.37 13.97
CA ALA A 53 -1.21 3.57 15.10
C ALA A 53 -0.49 2.31 14.61
N LEU A 54 -1.05 1.62 13.61
CA LEU A 54 -0.48 0.42 13.00
C LEU A 54 0.87 0.73 12.32
N GLU A 55 0.95 1.82 11.55
CA GLU A 55 2.18 2.28 10.90
C GLU A 55 3.27 2.65 11.91
N ALA A 56 2.88 3.22 13.06
CA ALA A 56 3.77 3.52 14.19
C ALA A 56 4.19 2.29 15.01
N GLY A 57 3.73 1.09 14.65
CA GLY A 57 4.13 -0.17 15.28
C GLY A 57 3.26 -0.62 16.44
N ALA A 58 2.02 -0.13 16.56
CA ALA A 58 1.07 -0.70 17.49
C ALA A 58 0.89 -2.21 17.26
N ILE A 59 0.55 -2.93 18.33
CA ILE A 59 0.23 -4.35 18.25
C ILE A 59 -1.13 -4.49 17.53
N ALA A 60 -1.07 -4.79 16.25
CA ALA A 60 -2.23 -5.00 15.40
C ALA A 60 -2.60 -6.48 15.24
N ASN A 61 -1.66 -7.41 15.50
CA ASN A 61 -1.96 -8.84 15.61
C ASN A 61 -2.03 -9.22 17.10
N PRO A 62 -3.24 -9.23 17.72
CA PRO A 62 -3.40 -9.49 19.14
C PRO A 62 -3.11 -10.94 19.52
N ASP A 63 -3.38 -11.89 18.62
CA ASP A 63 -3.20 -13.32 18.86
C ASP A 63 -1.72 -13.66 19.03
N GLU A 64 -0.87 -13.11 18.16
CA GLU A 64 0.59 -13.30 18.22
C GLU A 64 1.30 -12.23 19.06
N LYS A 65 0.59 -11.19 19.51
CA LYS A 65 1.15 -10.01 20.19
C LYS A 65 2.26 -9.33 19.38
N ARG A 66 2.02 -9.11 18.08
CA ARG A 66 3.01 -8.55 17.14
C ARG A 66 2.50 -7.32 16.40
N ALA A 67 3.43 -6.44 16.06
CA ALA A 67 3.21 -5.36 15.10
C ALA A 67 3.12 -5.90 13.66
N VAL A 68 2.45 -5.17 12.78
CA VAL A 68 2.27 -5.53 11.36
C VAL A 68 3.02 -4.52 10.48
N GLY A 69 4.27 -4.82 10.14
CA GLY A 69 5.22 -3.86 9.60
C GLY A 69 5.54 -3.95 8.11
N HIS A 70 4.69 -4.54 7.27
CA HIS A 70 5.05 -4.79 5.86
C HIS A 70 5.30 -3.50 5.05
N TYR A 71 4.74 -2.36 5.46
CA TYR A 71 5.01 -1.04 4.87
C TYR A 71 6.46 -0.61 5.09
N TRP A 72 7.07 -0.96 6.24
CA TRP A 72 8.47 -0.67 6.53
C TRP A 72 9.42 -1.39 5.56
N LEU A 73 9.00 -2.51 4.98
CA LEU A 73 9.78 -3.20 3.94
C LEU A 73 9.92 -2.37 2.65
N ARG A 74 8.97 -1.45 2.40
CA ARG A 74 8.98 -0.53 1.26
C ARG A 74 9.55 0.84 1.62
N ALA A 75 9.30 1.29 2.86
CA ALA A 75 9.78 2.56 3.40
C ALA A 75 10.40 2.35 4.79
N PRO A 76 11.68 1.92 4.87
CA PRO A 76 12.32 1.54 6.13
C PRO A 76 12.41 2.68 7.16
N ASP A 77 12.41 3.94 6.70
CA ASP A 77 12.45 5.11 7.57
C ASP A 77 11.20 5.30 8.43
N LEU A 78 10.11 4.60 8.08
CA LEU A 78 8.88 4.59 8.88
C LEU A 78 8.90 3.53 9.98
N ALA A 79 9.93 2.68 10.05
CA ALA A 79 10.02 1.68 11.10
C ALA A 79 10.23 2.38 12.46
N PRO A 80 9.46 2.02 13.50
CA PRO A 80 9.58 2.63 14.83
C PRO A 80 10.89 2.27 15.53
N ASP A 81 11.52 1.16 15.13
CA ASP A 81 12.82 0.72 15.61
C ASP A 81 13.90 0.96 14.52
N PRO A 82 14.92 1.79 14.79
CA PRO A 82 16.04 2.01 13.87
C PRO A 82 16.81 0.73 13.49
N ALA A 83 16.84 -0.28 14.37
CA ALA A 83 17.47 -1.56 14.07
C ALA A 83 16.68 -2.32 13.00
N ALA A 84 15.35 -2.28 13.05
CA ALA A 84 14.48 -2.84 12.01
C ALA A 84 14.70 -2.14 10.67
N ALA A 85 14.76 -0.80 10.64
CA ALA A 85 15.08 -0.04 9.43
C ALA A 85 16.42 -0.47 8.82
N THR A 86 17.44 -0.61 9.66
CA THR A 86 18.79 -1.04 9.27
C THR A 86 18.77 -2.45 8.70
N ALA A 87 18.10 -3.38 9.37
CA ALA A 87 17.98 -4.77 8.94
C ALA A 87 17.27 -4.90 7.58
N VAL A 88 16.19 -4.14 7.37
CA VAL A 88 15.47 -4.11 6.07
C VAL A 88 16.39 -3.60 4.96
N ARG A 89 17.09 -2.47 5.17
CA ARG A 89 18.03 -1.93 4.17
C ARG A 89 19.13 -2.92 3.83
N ALA A 90 19.72 -3.56 4.84
CA ALA A 90 20.76 -4.57 4.66
C ALA A 90 20.26 -5.78 3.87
N ALA A 91 19.06 -6.29 4.20
CA ALA A 91 18.46 -7.42 3.49
C ALA A 91 18.17 -7.09 2.02
N VAL A 92 17.62 -5.91 1.74
CA VAL A 92 17.38 -5.45 0.36
C VAL A 92 18.67 -5.36 -0.43
N GLU A 93 19.75 -4.81 0.16
CA GLU A 93 21.05 -4.72 -0.48
C GLU A 93 21.65 -6.10 -0.76
N GLN A 94 21.57 -7.03 0.18
CA GLN A 94 22.04 -8.40 -0.01
C GLN A 94 21.31 -9.10 -1.17
N VAL A 95 19.99 -8.96 -1.25
CA VAL A 95 19.19 -9.53 -2.35
C VAL A 95 19.59 -8.91 -3.69
N ARG A 96 19.77 -7.58 -3.75
CA ARG A 96 20.17 -6.87 -4.97
C ARG A 96 21.57 -7.28 -5.43
N SER A 97 22.52 -7.34 -4.51
CA SER A 97 23.90 -7.76 -4.77
C SER A 97 23.97 -9.20 -5.28
N PHE A 98 23.25 -10.12 -4.62
CA PHE A 98 23.13 -11.50 -5.08
C PHE A 98 22.56 -11.57 -6.49
N ALA A 99 21.43 -10.92 -6.75
CA ALA A 99 20.80 -10.91 -8.07
C ALA A 99 21.71 -10.30 -9.15
N ALA A 100 22.46 -9.25 -8.83
CA ALA A 100 23.43 -8.65 -9.75
C ALA A 100 24.57 -9.62 -10.09
N ARG A 101 25.12 -10.33 -9.10
CA ARG A 101 26.18 -11.33 -9.31
C ARG A 101 25.71 -12.54 -10.11
N VAL A 102 24.46 -12.96 -9.94
CA VAL A 102 23.83 -14.00 -10.77
C VAL A 102 23.73 -13.52 -12.22
N ARG A 103 23.16 -12.33 -12.46
CA ARG A 103 23.03 -11.78 -13.82
C ARG A 103 24.37 -11.52 -14.50
N ALA A 104 25.41 -11.20 -13.73
CA ALA A 104 26.77 -11.02 -14.24
C ALA A 104 27.53 -12.35 -14.48
N GLY A 105 26.93 -13.50 -14.15
CA GLY A 105 27.58 -14.82 -14.26
C GLY A 105 28.74 -15.04 -13.27
N ALA A 106 28.84 -14.22 -12.22
CA ALA A 106 29.80 -14.39 -11.13
C ALA A 106 29.35 -15.45 -10.12
N ILE A 107 28.05 -15.72 -10.04
CA ILE A 107 27.47 -16.88 -9.34
C ILE A 107 26.89 -17.81 -10.40
N ARG A 108 27.26 -19.10 -10.34
CA ARG A 108 26.88 -20.12 -11.33
C ARG A 108 26.30 -21.34 -10.63
N ALA A 109 25.47 -22.09 -11.36
CA ALA A 109 25.04 -23.40 -10.91
C ALA A 109 26.23 -24.38 -10.93
N PRO A 110 26.19 -25.47 -10.13
CA PRO A 110 27.24 -26.49 -10.14
C PRO A 110 27.54 -27.07 -11.53
N GLU A 111 26.54 -27.09 -12.41
CA GLU A 111 26.64 -27.65 -13.77
C GLU A 111 26.98 -26.61 -14.87
N GLY A 112 27.20 -25.34 -14.51
CA GLY A 112 27.65 -24.30 -15.45
C GLY A 112 26.73 -23.08 -15.58
N ALA A 113 26.85 -22.37 -16.71
CA ALA A 113 26.13 -21.12 -16.99
C ALA A 113 24.68 -21.39 -17.46
N PHE A 114 23.76 -20.50 -17.09
CA PHE A 114 22.44 -20.40 -17.74
C PHE A 114 22.57 -19.77 -19.13
#